data_AF-A0A0D1C9M2-F1
#
_entry.id   AF-A0A0D1C9M2-F1
#
_cell.length_a   1.000
_cell.length_b   1.000
_cell.length_c   1.000
_cell.angle_alpha   90.00
_cell.angle_beta   90.00
_cell.angle_gamma   90.00
#
_symmetry.space_group_name_H-M   'P 1'
#
loop_
_entity.id
_entity.type
_entity.pdbx_description
1 polymer ?
#
loop_
_entity_poly.entity_id
_entity_poly.type
_entity_poly.pdbx_seq_one_letter_code
_entity_poly.pdbx_strand_id
1 'polypeptide(L)'
;MASVTSRSQRRAPDAEWVLMYRKGLTRARIAELEKVPISTVAYHLAVARAQDAGLQEAHEVAAGGAPAARVTVQTMQRMNDLIAMVRTEGRYPSSKADAAAERSLAVWLQRRRRDAAEGRLAPEVRDGLACLPGWPGIPRTVADEERWQRVLCDLAEYLAAGQDWPRHKNTDTETEHHLGVWLHAHRYKLRRGELDPAKEKALDAAVPGWSAGRPRGRKARPAPDRQGEPGLD
;
A
#
# COMPACT_ATOMS: atom_id res chain seq x y z
N MET A 1 6.68 34.10 -48.23
CA MET A 1 5.49 34.48 -47.44
C MET A 1 4.76 33.21 -47.05
N ALA A 2 4.90 32.76 -45.81
CA ALA A 2 4.34 31.50 -45.34
C ALA A 2 2.88 31.72 -44.90
N SER A 3 1.97 30.98 -45.51
CA SER A 3 0.53 31.06 -45.27
C SER A 3 0.20 30.77 -43.80
N VAL A 4 -0.30 31.79 -43.10
CA VAL A 4 -1.02 31.67 -41.85
C VAL A 4 -2.40 31.11 -42.20
N THR A 5 -2.55 29.79 -42.22
CA THR A 5 -3.86 29.18 -42.36
C THR A 5 -4.63 29.47 -41.07
N SER A 6 -5.65 30.31 -41.23
CA SER A 6 -6.66 30.67 -40.25
C SER A 6 -7.12 29.44 -39.46
N ARG A 7 -6.72 29.40 -38.18
CA ARG A 7 -7.05 28.37 -37.19
C ARG A 7 -8.50 28.55 -36.73
N SER A 8 -9.43 28.43 -37.68
CA SER A 8 -10.88 28.50 -37.52
C SER A 8 -11.33 27.34 -36.62
N GLN A 9 -11.97 27.69 -35.51
CA GLN A 9 -12.62 26.86 -34.48
C GLN A 9 -12.59 25.34 -34.71
N ARG A 10 -11.56 24.67 -34.17
CA ARG A 10 -11.54 23.20 -34.06
C ARG A 10 -12.69 22.77 -33.13
N ARG A 11 -13.70 22.08 -33.68
CA ARG A 11 -14.82 21.50 -32.92
C ARG A 11 -14.27 20.48 -31.91
N ALA A 12 -14.71 20.56 -30.64
CA ALA A 12 -14.33 19.58 -29.64
C ALA A 12 -15.16 18.28 -29.78
N PRO A 13 -14.55 17.09 -29.68
CA PRO A 13 -13.11 16.85 -29.49
C PRO A 13 -12.33 16.92 -30.80
N ASP A 14 -11.04 17.29 -30.69
CA ASP A 14 -10.14 17.33 -31.86
C ASP A 14 -9.72 15.89 -32.18
N ALA A 15 -10.08 15.40 -33.38
CA ALA A 15 -9.86 14.02 -33.78
C ALA A 15 -8.36 13.63 -33.83
N GLU A 16 -7.49 14.57 -34.19
CA GLU A 16 -6.05 14.34 -34.26
C GLU A 16 -5.47 14.16 -32.85
N TRP A 17 -5.90 15.00 -31.90
CA TRP A 17 -5.45 14.90 -30.50
C TRP A 17 -5.99 13.66 -29.81
N VAL A 18 -7.22 13.25 -30.12
CA VAL A 18 -7.80 11.99 -29.63
C VAL A 18 -6.99 10.81 -30.14
N LEU A 19 -6.60 10.81 -31.42
CA LEU A 19 -5.79 9.75 -32.01
C LEU A 19 -4.37 9.72 -31.44
N MET A 20 -3.71 10.86 -31.25
CA MET A 20 -2.42 10.95 -30.57
C MET A 20 -2.51 10.41 -29.14
N TYR A 21 -3.56 10.77 -28.41
CA TYR A 21 -3.80 10.29 -27.05
C TYR A 21 -4.04 8.78 -27.03
N ARG A 22 -4.88 8.25 -27.94
CA ARG A 22 -5.16 6.82 -28.10
C ARG A 22 -3.90 6.01 -28.46
N LYS A 23 -2.93 6.63 -29.14
CA LYS A 23 -1.61 6.04 -29.44
C LYS A 23 -0.60 6.15 -28.28
N GLY A 24 -1.04 6.56 -27.09
CA GLY A 24 -0.22 6.57 -25.87
C GLY A 24 0.53 7.87 -25.60
N LEU A 25 0.35 8.93 -26.40
CA LEU A 25 0.99 10.22 -26.12
C LEU A 25 0.29 10.91 -24.94
N THR A 26 1.08 11.53 -24.06
CA THR A 26 0.55 12.29 -22.93
C THR A 26 -0.02 13.64 -23.39
N ARG A 27 -0.98 14.18 -22.63
CA ARG A 27 -1.54 15.53 -22.86
C ARG A 27 -0.47 16.63 -22.97
N ALA A 28 0.62 16.50 -22.22
CA ALA A 28 1.74 17.44 -22.27
C ALA A 28 2.52 17.34 -23.59
N ARG A 29 2.76 16.11 -24.06
CA ARG A 29 3.45 15.89 -25.34
C ARG A 29 2.63 16.35 -26.53
N ILE A 30 1.31 16.12 -26.51
CA ILE A 30 0.39 16.61 -27.54
C ILE A 30 0.41 18.15 -27.56
N ALA A 31 0.30 18.79 -26.41
CA ALA A 31 0.34 20.25 -26.29
C ALA A 31 1.64 20.87 -26.83
N GLU A 32 2.77 20.22 -26.54
CA GLU A 32 4.09 20.63 -27.03
C GLU A 32 4.20 20.51 -28.56
N LEU A 33 3.81 19.36 -29.13
CA LEU A 33 3.87 19.11 -30.58
C LEU A 33 2.98 20.09 -31.35
N GLU A 34 1.78 20.32 -30.84
CA GLU A 34 0.74 21.13 -31.49
C GLU A 34 0.88 22.63 -31.20
N LYS A 35 1.80 22.99 -30.30
CA LYS A 35 2.03 24.37 -29.81
C LYS A 35 0.72 25.00 -29.31
N VAL A 36 0.02 24.28 -28.44
CA VAL A 36 -1.23 24.70 -27.81
C VAL A 36 -1.15 24.55 -26.30
N PRO A 37 -1.96 25.29 -25.51
CA PRO A 37 -1.99 25.12 -24.06
C PRO A 37 -2.41 23.71 -23.65
N ILE A 38 -1.76 23.16 -22.61
CA ILE A 38 -2.10 21.85 -22.03
C ILE A 38 -3.57 21.80 -21.57
N SER A 39 -4.10 22.92 -21.07
CA SER A 39 -5.50 23.05 -20.66
C SER A 39 -6.48 22.86 -21.83
N THR A 40 -6.14 23.36 -23.03
CA THR A 40 -6.94 23.19 -24.24
C THR A 40 -6.97 21.72 -24.65
N VAL A 41 -5.83 21.03 -24.67
CA VAL A 41 -5.78 19.59 -24.94
C VAL A 41 -6.57 18.80 -23.89
N ALA A 42 -6.46 19.16 -22.62
CA ALA A 42 -7.19 18.51 -21.54
C ALA A 42 -8.71 18.62 -21.71
N TYR A 43 -9.21 19.79 -22.14
CA TYR A 43 -10.63 19.99 -22.44
C TYR A 43 -11.11 19.08 -23.58
N HIS A 44 -10.39 19.04 -24.70
CA HIS A 44 -10.77 18.20 -25.85
C HIS A 44 -10.74 16.70 -25.50
N LEU A 45 -9.75 16.25 -24.71
CA LEU A 45 -9.69 14.85 -24.25
C LEU A 45 -10.78 14.52 -23.22
N ALA A 46 -11.20 15.47 -22.39
CA ALA A 46 -12.32 15.28 -21.48
C ALA A 46 -13.64 15.06 -22.24
N VAL A 47 -13.89 15.88 -23.27
CA VAL A 47 -15.05 15.70 -24.17
C VAL A 47 -14.96 14.35 -24.90
N ALA A 48 -13.78 13.97 -25.39
CA ALA A 48 -13.59 12.69 -26.07
C ALA A 48 -13.83 11.47 -25.17
N ARG A 49 -13.37 11.51 -23.91
CA ARG A 49 -13.62 10.43 -22.94
C ARG A 49 -15.10 10.29 -22.57
N ALA A 50 -15.85 11.38 -22.58
CA ALA A 50 -17.30 11.34 -22.35
C ALA A 50 -18.04 10.67 -23.53
N GLN A 51 -17.49 10.74 -24.74
CA GLN A 51 -18.05 10.13 -25.95
C GLN A 51 -17.58 8.69 -26.17
N ASP A 52 -16.35 8.37 -25.74
CA ASP A 52 -15.73 7.06 -25.89
C ASP A 52 -15.06 6.64 -24.57
N ALA A 53 -15.74 5.78 -23.81
CA ALA A 53 -15.23 5.23 -22.55
C ALA A 53 -13.99 4.35 -22.73
N GLY A 54 -13.78 3.76 -23.91
CA GLY A 54 -12.63 2.91 -24.23
C GLY A 54 -11.37 3.69 -24.64
N LEU A 55 -11.45 5.02 -24.75
CA LEU A 55 -10.32 5.88 -25.12
C LEU A 55 -9.20 5.84 -24.05
N GLN A 56 -9.59 5.80 -22.77
CA GLN A 56 -8.64 5.75 -21.65
C GLN A 56 -7.90 4.42 -21.61
N GLU A 57 -8.63 3.31 -21.76
CA GLU A 57 -8.05 1.97 -21.81
C GLU A 57 -7.14 1.80 -23.03
N ALA A 58 -7.57 2.27 -24.21
CA ALA A 58 -6.73 2.24 -25.42
C ALA A 58 -5.46 3.09 -25.26
N HIS A 59 -5.55 4.26 -24.62
CA HIS A 59 -4.38 5.06 -24.25
C HIS A 59 -3.46 4.29 -23.30
N GLU A 60 -4.01 3.64 -22.27
CA GLU A 60 -3.24 2.87 -21.29
C GLU A 60 -2.60 1.63 -21.89
N VAL A 61 -3.25 0.94 -22.83
CA VAL A 61 -2.70 -0.18 -23.59
C VAL A 61 -1.60 0.29 -24.54
N ALA A 62 -1.82 1.38 -25.27
CA ALA A 62 -0.81 1.93 -26.18
C ALA A 62 0.37 2.57 -25.44
N ALA A 63 0.12 3.23 -24.31
CA ALA A 63 1.15 3.73 -23.41
C ALA A 63 1.84 2.59 -22.63
N GLY A 64 1.13 1.50 -22.36
CA GLY A 64 1.65 0.25 -21.83
C GLY A 64 2.49 -0.53 -22.84
N GLY A 65 2.30 -0.25 -24.14
CA GLY A 65 3.14 -0.68 -25.26
C GLY A 65 4.21 0.35 -25.67
N ALA A 66 4.32 1.49 -24.97
CA ALA A 66 5.50 2.33 -25.08
C ALA A 66 6.71 1.49 -24.61
N PRO A 67 7.88 1.59 -25.27
CA PRO A 67 9.02 0.72 -24.96
C PRO A 67 9.27 0.79 -23.46
N ALA A 68 9.42 -0.36 -22.81
CA ALA A 68 9.87 -0.48 -21.41
C ALA A 68 10.73 0.73 -21.08
N ALA A 69 10.18 1.64 -20.26
CA ALA A 69 10.55 3.05 -20.21
C ALA A 69 12.05 3.23 -20.46
N ARG A 70 12.46 3.85 -21.58
CA ARG A 70 13.89 4.12 -21.86
C ARG A 70 14.51 4.60 -20.56
N VAL A 71 15.40 3.79 -20.00
CA VAL A 71 15.99 4.07 -18.69
C VAL A 71 16.66 5.42 -18.79
N THR A 72 16.17 6.39 -18.05
CA THR A 72 16.69 7.76 -18.11
C THR A 72 18.08 7.79 -17.47
N VAL A 73 18.93 8.73 -17.89
CA VAL A 73 20.24 8.97 -17.25
C VAL A 73 20.08 9.17 -15.74
N GLN A 74 19.03 9.87 -15.31
CA GLN A 74 18.72 10.07 -13.90
C GLN A 74 18.37 8.75 -13.17
N THR A 75 17.73 7.80 -13.85
CA THR A 75 17.44 6.47 -13.28
C THR A 75 18.71 5.67 -13.08
N MET A 76 19.63 5.71 -14.06
CA MET A 76 20.94 5.08 -13.94
C MET A 76 21.77 5.72 -12.81
N GLN A 77 21.76 7.04 -12.70
CA GLN A 77 22.47 7.75 -11.62
C GLN A 77 21.93 7.33 -10.24
N ARG A 78 20.61 7.35 -10.04
CA ARG A 78 20.01 6.91 -8.77
C ARG A 78 20.30 5.46 -8.43
N MET A 79 20.35 4.59 -9.44
CA MET A 79 20.74 3.19 -9.26
C MET A 79 22.20 3.08 -8.80
N ASN A 80 23.11 3.81 -9.43
CA ASN A 80 24.51 3.85 -9.03
C ASN A 80 24.71 4.43 -7.63
N ASP A 81 24.02 5.53 -7.31
CA ASP A 81 24.06 6.15 -5.98
C ASP A 81 23.56 5.16 -4.90
N LEU A 82 22.49 4.42 -5.19
CA LEU A 82 21.97 3.38 -4.30
C LEU A 82 23.00 2.25 -4.12
N ILE A 83 23.58 1.74 -5.21
CA ILE A 83 24.57 0.66 -5.15
C ILE A 83 25.80 1.10 -4.35
N ALA A 84 26.30 2.32 -4.60
CA ALA A 84 27.44 2.89 -3.88
C ALA A 84 27.15 3.03 -2.38
N MET A 85 25.96 3.52 -2.03
CA MET A 85 25.54 3.66 -0.62
C MET A 85 25.45 2.29 0.07
N VAL A 86 24.78 1.31 -0.53
CA VAL A 86 24.63 -0.03 0.07
C VAL A 86 25.98 -0.73 0.22
N ARG A 87 26.91 -0.55 -0.74
CA ARG A 87 28.26 -1.11 -0.64
C ARG A 87 29.12 -0.41 0.42
N THR A 88 28.98 0.91 0.57
CA THR A 88 29.76 1.69 1.54
C THR A 88 29.25 1.50 2.96
N GLU A 89 27.93 1.56 3.17
CA GLU A 89 27.33 1.54 4.50
C GLU A 89 26.83 0.15 4.93
N GLY A 90 26.77 -0.81 4.01
CA GLY A 90 26.25 -2.16 4.28
C GLY A 90 24.74 -2.21 4.56
N ARG A 91 24.02 -1.10 4.38
CA ARG A 91 22.59 -0.97 4.67
C ARG A 91 21.85 -0.27 3.53
N TYR A 92 20.56 -0.55 3.42
CA TYR A 92 19.67 0.15 2.49
C TYR A 92 19.31 1.56 3.01
N PRO A 93 19.01 2.52 2.11
CA PRO A 93 18.60 3.86 2.49
C PRO A 93 17.28 3.83 3.26
N SER A 94 17.21 4.66 4.30
CA SER A 94 16.03 4.83 5.15
C SER A 94 15.26 6.09 4.81
N SER A 95 13.93 6.01 4.78
CA SER A 95 13.07 7.18 4.65
C SER A 95 13.08 8.08 5.89
N LYS A 96 13.64 7.59 7.00
CA LYS A 96 13.79 8.31 8.28
C LYS A 96 15.19 8.87 8.48
N ALA A 97 16.08 8.78 7.50
CA ALA A 97 17.43 9.31 7.62
C ALA A 97 17.45 10.85 7.64
N ASP A 98 18.44 11.43 8.30
CA ASP A 98 18.60 12.88 8.37
C ASP A 98 18.90 13.48 6.98
N ALA A 99 19.75 12.81 6.21
CA ALA A 99 20.17 13.23 4.88
C ALA A 99 19.00 13.18 3.87
N ALA A 100 18.72 14.32 3.23
CA ALA A 100 17.67 14.43 2.21
C ALA A 100 17.95 13.53 0.99
N ALA A 101 19.22 13.36 0.63
CA ALA A 101 19.63 12.46 -0.45
C ALA A 101 19.27 11.00 -0.15
N GLU A 102 19.54 10.52 1.08
CA GLU A 102 19.19 9.17 1.50
C GLU A 102 17.67 8.96 1.48
N ARG A 103 16.89 9.91 2.02
CA ARG A 103 15.43 9.83 1.99
C ARG A 103 14.87 9.76 0.57
N SER A 104 15.44 10.54 -0.35
CA SER A 104 15.07 10.50 -1.78
C SER A 104 15.39 9.14 -2.42
N LEU A 105 16.54 8.53 -2.07
CA LEU A 105 16.90 7.18 -2.52
C LEU A 105 15.98 6.11 -1.93
N ALA A 106 15.61 6.23 -0.66
CA ALA A 106 14.67 5.31 0.00
C ALA A 106 13.29 5.31 -0.69
N VAL A 107 12.75 6.50 -0.97
CA VAL A 107 11.47 6.65 -1.70
C VAL A 107 11.59 6.10 -3.13
N TRP A 108 12.71 6.34 -3.81
CA TRP A 108 12.95 5.80 -5.14
C TRP A 108 13.01 4.27 -5.13
N LEU A 109 13.77 3.68 -4.20
CA LEU A 109 13.87 2.23 -4.02
C LEU A 109 12.50 1.60 -3.74
N GLN A 110 11.69 2.22 -2.87
CA GLN A 110 10.34 1.73 -2.57
C GLN A 110 9.45 1.69 -3.83
N ARG A 111 9.54 2.71 -4.70
CA ARG A 111 8.82 2.72 -5.98
C ARG A 111 9.33 1.62 -6.92
N ARG A 112 10.64 1.40 -7.01
CA ARG A 112 11.23 0.32 -7.83
C ARG A 112 10.81 -1.07 -7.34
N ARG A 113 10.77 -1.30 -6.03
CA ARG A 113 10.26 -2.54 -5.42
C ARG A 113 8.81 -2.80 -5.78
N ARG A 114 7.96 -1.77 -5.69
CA ARG A 114 6.55 -1.87 -6.11
C ARG A 114 6.43 -2.18 -7.60
N ASP A 115 7.13 -1.44 -8.45
CA ASP A 115 7.10 -1.68 -9.89
C ASP A 115 7.62 -3.08 -10.25
N ALA A 116 8.60 -3.62 -9.51
CA ALA A 116 9.06 -5.00 -9.66
C ALA A 116 8.01 -6.03 -9.24
N ALA A 117 7.35 -5.82 -8.10
CA ALA A 117 6.28 -6.69 -7.61
C ALA A 117 5.07 -6.73 -8.57
N GLU A 118 4.83 -5.63 -9.28
CA GLU A 118 3.76 -5.52 -10.29
C GLU A 118 4.22 -5.94 -11.70
N GLY A 119 5.47 -6.38 -11.87
CA GLY A 119 6.01 -6.79 -13.18
C GLY A 119 6.22 -5.64 -14.18
N ARG A 120 6.17 -4.39 -13.72
CA ARG A 120 6.29 -3.16 -14.53
C ARG A 120 7.70 -2.57 -14.55
N LEU A 121 8.66 -3.17 -13.84
CA LEU A 121 10.03 -2.66 -13.78
C LEU A 121 10.81 -3.01 -15.06
N ALA A 122 11.47 -2.02 -15.65
CA ALA A 122 12.35 -2.21 -16.80
C ALA A 122 13.46 -3.25 -16.49
N PRO A 123 13.70 -4.23 -17.38
CA PRO A 123 14.70 -5.29 -17.16
C PRO A 123 16.09 -4.76 -16.82
N GLU A 124 16.54 -3.67 -17.45
CA GLU A 124 17.88 -3.11 -17.24
C GLU A 124 18.06 -2.57 -15.81
N VAL A 125 17.02 -1.95 -15.25
CA VAL A 125 17.03 -1.47 -13.86
C VAL A 125 16.95 -2.64 -12.89
N ARG A 126 16.15 -3.66 -13.20
CA ARG A 126 16.03 -4.87 -12.39
C ARG A 126 17.37 -5.60 -12.31
N ASP A 127 18.03 -5.78 -13.45
CA ASP A 127 19.28 -6.52 -13.57
C ASP A 127 20.44 -5.72 -12.93
N GLY A 128 20.46 -4.39 -13.07
CA GLY A 128 21.42 -3.53 -12.36
C GLY A 128 21.26 -3.59 -10.84
N LEU A 129 20.03 -3.64 -10.32
CA LEU A 129 19.76 -3.79 -8.89
C LEU A 129 19.99 -5.21 -8.38
N ALA A 130 20.01 -6.24 -9.25
CA ALA A 130 20.20 -7.63 -8.86
C ALA A 130 21.53 -7.91 -8.15
N CYS A 131 22.51 -7.01 -8.27
CA CYS A 131 23.75 -7.09 -7.48
C CYS A 131 23.58 -6.79 -5.98
N LEU A 132 22.42 -6.27 -5.57
CA LEU A 132 22.11 -5.92 -4.18
C LEU A 132 21.30 -7.06 -3.51
N PRO A 133 21.75 -7.62 -2.38
CA PRO A 133 21.10 -8.77 -1.76
C PRO A 133 19.74 -8.39 -1.18
N GLY A 134 18.69 -9.14 -1.55
CA GLY A 134 17.33 -8.93 -1.04
C GLY A 134 16.70 -7.60 -1.46
N TRP A 135 17.22 -6.95 -2.52
CA TRP A 135 16.74 -5.64 -2.95
C TRP A 135 15.27 -5.57 -3.34
N PRO A 136 14.59 -6.61 -3.87
CA PRO A 136 13.15 -6.53 -4.15
C PRO A 136 12.32 -6.32 -2.88
N GLY A 137 12.92 -6.57 -1.71
CA GLY A 137 12.23 -6.63 -0.43
C GLY A 137 11.44 -7.93 -0.30
N ILE A 138 10.96 -8.19 0.91
CA ILE A 138 9.98 -9.24 1.16
C ILE A 138 8.66 -8.77 0.52
N PRO A 139 8.01 -9.59 -0.32
CA PRO A 139 6.70 -9.25 -0.88
C PRO A 139 5.74 -8.84 0.23
N ARG A 140 4.93 -7.81 -0.01
CA ARG A 140 4.03 -7.26 1.02
C ARG A 140 3.13 -8.35 1.63
N THR A 141 2.65 -9.28 0.81
CA THR A 141 1.84 -10.42 1.24
C THR A 141 2.57 -11.29 2.26
N VAL A 142 3.85 -11.59 2.03
CA VAL A 142 4.68 -12.38 2.95
C VAL A 142 4.93 -11.61 4.26
N ALA A 143 5.28 -10.33 4.19
CA ALA A 143 5.51 -9.51 5.38
C ALA A 143 4.23 -9.26 6.20
N ASP A 144 3.07 -9.16 5.54
CA ASP A 144 1.77 -9.05 6.19
C ASP A 144 1.37 -10.38 6.83
N GLU A 145 1.71 -11.52 6.21
CA GLU A 145 1.52 -12.84 6.79
C GLU A 145 2.42 -13.08 8.00
N GLU A 146 3.72 -12.76 7.93
CA GLU A 146 4.63 -12.83 9.07
C GLU A 146 4.20 -11.94 10.25
N ARG A 147 3.66 -10.75 9.97
CA ARG A 147 3.07 -9.89 11.00
C ARG A 147 1.81 -10.52 11.58
N TRP A 148 0.96 -11.10 10.74
CA TRP A 148 -0.24 -11.79 11.19
C TRP A 148 0.09 -12.95 12.14
N GLN A 149 1.06 -13.79 11.77
CA GLN A 149 1.52 -14.91 12.58
C GLN A 149 2.13 -14.45 13.91
N ARG A 150 2.94 -13.39 13.91
CA ARG A 150 3.50 -12.83 15.16
C ARG A 150 2.42 -12.38 16.14
N VAL A 151 1.44 -11.62 15.68
CA VAL A 151 0.35 -11.14 16.55
C VAL A 151 -0.52 -12.31 17.04
N LEU A 152 -0.66 -13.39 16.26
CA LEU A 152 -1.32 -14.62 16.71
C LEU A 152 -0.53 -15.29 17.85
N CYS A 153 0.79 -15.40 17.72
CA CYS A 153 1.65 -15.93 18.79
C CYS A 153 1.57 -15.06 20.05
N ASP A 154 1.68 -13.74 19.91
CA ASP A 154 1.56 -12.80 21.03
C ASP A 154 0.21 -12.96 21.75
N LEU A 155 -0.88 -13.17 21.00
CA LEU A 155 -2.20 -13.43 21.57
C LEU A 155 -2.28 -14.77 22.31
N ALA A 156 -1.69 -15.83 21.75
CA ALA A 156 -1.65 -17.13 22.37
C ALA A 156 -0.84 -17.11 23.67
N GLU A 157 0.32 -16.43 23.67
CA GLU A 157 1.14 -16.21 24.86
C GLU A 157 0.42 -15.38 25.92
N TYR A 158 -0.27 -14.31 25.51
CA TYR A 158 -1.06 -13.48 26.41
C TYR A 158 -2.13 -14.28 27.16
N LEU A 159 -2.86 -15.14 26.45
CA LEU A 159 -3.87 -16.02 27.07
C LEU A 159 -3.23 -17.15 27.89
N ALA A 160 -2.12 -17.72 27.44
CA ALA A 160 -1.37 -18.74 28.18
C ALA A 160 -0.80 -18.22 29.51
N ALA A 161 -0.50 -16.91 29.58
CA ALA A 161 -0.13 -16.22 30.82
C ALA A 161 -1.30 -16.04 31.82
N GLY A 162 -2.46 -16.64 31.55
CA GLY A 162 -3.65 -16.59 32.41
C GLY A 162 -4.42 -15.27 32.33
N GLN A 163 -4.11 -14.42 31.34
CA GLN A 163 -4.87 -13.21 31.09
C GLN A 163 -6.22 -13.53 30.44
N ASP A 164 -7.19 -12.66 30.65
CA ASP A 164 -8.49 -12.77 30.01
C ASP A 164 -8.43 -12.27 28.55
N TRP A 165 -9.52 -12.41 27.79
CA TRP A 165 -9.56 -11.95 26.40
C TRP A 165 -9.26 -10.44 26.29
N PRO A 166 -8.30 -10.04 25.43
CA PRO A 166 -7.86 -8.65 25.35
C PRO A 166 -8.98 -7.75 24.84
N ARG A 167 -9.07 -6.56 25.45
CA ARG A 167 -10.07 -5.54 25.11
C ARG A 167 -9.48 -4.50 24.16
N HIS A 168 -10.31 -3.90 23.32
CA HIS A 168 -9.90 -2.77 22.48
C HIS A 168 -10.25 -1.40 23.12
N LYS A 169 -10.95 -1.40 24.27
CA LYS A 169 -11.39 -0.21 25.00
C LYS A 169 -11.13 -0.42 26.48
N ASN A 170 -10.77 0.68 27.18
CA ASN A 170 -10.52 0.71 28.61
C ASN A 170 -9.53 -0.38 29.04
N THR A 171 -8.34 -0.33 28.43
CA THR A 171 -7.25 -1.28 28.62
C THR A 171 -6.18 -0.66 29.51
N ASP A 172 -5.61 -1.47 30.39
CA ASP A 172 -4.57 -1.02 31.31
C ASP A 172 -3.17 -1.02 30.66
N THR A 173 -3.01 -1.76 29.56
CA THR A 173 -1.73 -1.89 28.84
C THR A 173 -1.87 -1.67 27.33
N GLU A 174 -0.80 -1.16 26.70
CA GLU A 174 -0.73 -0.97 25.25
C GLU A 174 -0.77 -2.30 24.49
N THR A 175 -0.15 -3.35 25.06
CA THR A 175 -0.18 -4.72 24.51
C THR A 175 -1.60 -5.26 24.45
N GLU A 176 -2.37 -5.15 25.55
CA GLU A 176 -3.79 -5.57 25.55
C GLU A 176 -4.60 -4.79 24.52
N HIS A 177 -4.40 -3.46 24.43
CA HIS A 177 -5.08 -2.63 23.44
C HIS A 177 -4.80 -3.08 22.01
N HIS A 178 -3.54 -3.28 21.66
CA HIS A 178 -3.11 -3.70 20.34
C HIS A 178 -3.72 -5.06 19.95
N LEU A 179 -3.62 -6.05 20.84
CA LEU A 179 -4.21 -7.38 20.63
C LEU A 179 -5.74 -7.31 20.53
N GLY A 180 -6.38 -6.49 21.36
CA GLY A 180 -7.83 -6.30 21.37
C GLY A 180 -8.34 -5.64 20.08
N VAL A 181 -7.65 -4.63 19.55
CA VAL A 181 -7.97 -4.00 18.26
C VAL A 181 -7.81 -5.01 17.13
N TRP A 182 -6.71 -5.75 17.12
CA TRP A 182 -6.46 -6.79 16.12
C TRP A 182 -7.56 -7.87 16.12
N LEU A 183 -7.93 -8.37 17.30
CA LEU A 183 -8.97 -9.38 17.46
C LEU A 183 -10.36 -8.84 17.09
N HIS A 184 -10.65 -7.58 17.40
CA HIS A 184 -11.88 -6.92 16.98
C HIS A 184 -12.00 -6.85 15.45
N ALA A 185 -10.92 -6.49 14.75
CA ALA A 185 -10.90 -6.44 13.30
C ALA A 185 -11.17 -7.82 12.66
N HIS A 186 -10.61 -8.90 13.21
CA HIS A 186 -10.85 -10.27 12.73
C HIS A 186 -12.28 -10.73 12.99
N ARG A 187 -12.83 -10.48 14.19
CA ARG A 187 -14.24 -10.77 14.50
C ARG A 187 -15.22 -9.97 13.63
N TYR A 188 -14.85 -8.74 13.25
CA TYR A 188 -15.64 -7.92 12.35
C TYR A 188 -15.65 -8.51 10.94
N LYS A 189 -14.50 -8.92 10.41
CA LYS A 189 -14.39 -9.60 9.11
C LYS A 189 -15.12 -10.94 9.07
N LEU A 190 -15.02 -11.74 10.13
CA LEU A 190 -15.75 -13.01 10.25
C LEU A 190 -17.26 -12.80 10.13
N ARG A 191 -17.81 -11.80 10.85
CA ARG A 191 -19.23 -11.45 10.79
C ARG A 191 -19.71 -10.98 9.41
N ARG A 192 -18.80 -10.51 8.56
CA ARG A 192 -19.09 -10.10 7.18
C ARG A 192 -18.84 -11.21 6.16
N GLY A 193 -18.35 -12.38 6.58
CA GLY A 193 -17.91 -13.44 5.67
C GLY A 193 -16.68 -13.05 4.83
N GLU A 194 -15.91 -12.07 5.27
CA GLU A 194 -14.73 -11.53 4.56
C GLU A 194 -13.41 -12.01 5.17
N LEU A 195 -13.47 -12.90 6.17
CA LEU A 195 -12.28 -13.48 6.76
C LEU A 195 -11.77 -14.61 5.88
N ASP A 196 -10.47 -14.61 5.62
CA ASP A 196 -9.79 -15.70 4.93
C ASP A 196 -9.97 -17.01 5.74
N PRO A 197 -10.53 -18.09 5.14
CA PRO A 197 -10.72 -19.36 5.80
C PRO A 197 -9.45 -19.96 6.42
N ALA A 198 -8.28 -19.70 5.81
CA ALA A 198 -7.01 -20.14 6.38
C ALA A 198 -6.70 -19.44 7.71
N LYS A 199 -7.04 -18.16 7.82
CA LYS A 199 -6.85 -17.34 9.04
C LYS A 199 -7.84 -17.69 10.13
N GLU A 200 -9.08 -18.01 9.75
CA GLU A 200 -10.08 -18.56 10.67
C GLU A 200 -9.59 -19.88 11.29
N LYS A 201 -9.18 -20.84 10.46
CA LYS A 201 -8.66 -22.14 10.92
C LYS A 201 -7.43 -21.99 11.82
N ALA A 202 -6.52 -21.08 11.49
CA ALA A 202 -5.34 -20.82 12.30
C ALA A 202 -5.68 -20.18 13.66
N LEU A 203 -6.65 -19.25 13.70
CA LEU A 203 -7.17 -18.69 14.94
C LEU A 203 -7.89 -19.75 15.80
N ASP A 204 -8.71 -20.59 15.20
CA ASP A 204 -9.40 -21.68 15.91
C ASP A 204 -8.42 -22.69 16.50
N ALA A 205 -7.34 -22.99 15.80
CA ALA A 205 -6.30 -23.91 16.27
C ALA A 205 -5.46 -23.31 17.40
N ALA A 206 -5.05 -22.05 17.29
CA ALA A 206 -4.16 -21.41 18.26
C ALA A 206 -4.89 -20.92 19.51
N VAL A 207 -6.10 -20.37 19.36
CA VAL A 207 -6.87 -19.73 20.44
C VAL A 207 -8.36 -20.07 20.34
N PRO A 208 -8.77 -21.30 20.71
CA PRO A 208 -10.17 -21.71 20.67
C PRO A 208 -11.10 -20.75 21.44
N GLY A 209 -12.27 -20.44 20.86
CA GLY A 209 -13.24 -19.52 21.47
C GLY A 209 -13.01 -18.02 21.19
N TRP A 210 -12.02 -17.70 20.35
CA TRP A 210 -11.72 -16.32 19.95
C TRP A 210 -12.90 -15.62 19.28
N SER A 211 -13.82 -16.32 18.63
CA SER A 211 -14.97 -15.72 17.94
C SER A 211 -16.03 -15.17 18.91
N ALA A 212 -16.25 -15.85 20.04
CA ALA A 212 -17.22 -15.46 21.07
C ALA A 212 -16.67 -14.39 22.02
N GLY A 213 -15.38 -14.47 22.35
CA GLY A 213 -14.72 -13.58 23.31
C GLY A 213 -15.26 -13.72 24.74
N ARG A 214 -14.96 -12.73 25.58
CA ARG A 214 -15.35 -12.75 27.00
C ARG A 214 -16.87 -12.90 27.14
N PRO A 215 -17.37 -13.88 27.93
CA PRO A 215 -18.78 -13.99 28.18
C PRO A 215 -19.30 -12.69 28.80
N ARG A 216 -20.44 -12.20 28.31
CA ARG A 216 -21.13 -11.04 28.91
C ARG A 216 -21.69 -11.45 30.27
N GLY A 217 -20.84 -11.40 31.30
CA GLY A 217 -21.18 -11.72 32.67
C GLY A 217 -20.94 -10.51 33.58
N ARG A 218 -22.03 -9.97 34.11
CA ARG A 218 -22.09 -9.03 35.24
C ARG A 218 -21.17 -9.54 36.35
N LYS A 219 -20.18 -8.76 36.80
CA LYS A 219 -19.40 -9.14 37.99
C LYS A 219 -20.39 -9.37 39.13
N ALA A 220 -20.43 -10.57 39.69
CA ALA A 220 -21.15 -10.82 40.94
C ALA A 220 -20.55 -9.88 41.99
N ARG A 221 -21.40 -9.08 42.63
CA ARG A 221 -21.00 -8.24 43.76
C ARG A 221 -20.54 -9.18 44.87
N PRO A 222 -19.30 -9.08 45.38
CA PRO A 222 -18.92 -9.86 46.54
C PRO A 222 -19.85 -9.46 47.68
N ALA A 223 -20.47 -10.45 48.33
CA ALA A 223 -21.33 -10.24 49.48
C ALA A 223 -20.52 -9.56 50.59
N PRO A 224 -21.07 -8.55 51.30
CA PRO A 224 -20.38 -7.99 52.44
C PRO A 224 -20.23 -9.08 53.51
N ASP A 225 -18.99 -9.28 53.94
CA ASP A 225 -18.57 -10.18 55.00
C ASP A 225 -19.34 -9.80 56.28
N ARG A 226 -20.27 -10.66 56.71
CA ARG A 226 -20.91 -10.53 58.02
C ARG A 226 -19.95 -11.10 59.05
N GLN A 227 -18.99 -10.28 59.47
CA GLN A 227 -18.26 -10.56 60.70
C GLN A 227 -19.25 -10.42 61.86
N GLY A 228 -19.62 -11.56 62.42
CA GLY A 228 -20.32 -11.63 63.69
C GLY A 228 -19.36 -11.21 64.80
N GLU A 229 -19.72 -10.16 65.52
CA GLU A 229 -19.17 -9.90 66.84
C GLU A 229 -19.68 -10.96 67.82
N PRO A 230 -18.81 -11.62 68.60
CA PRO A 230 -19.20 -12.19 69.87
C PRO A 230 -18.87 -11.16 70.97
N GLY A 231 -19.89 -10.44 71.43
CA GLY A 231 -19.81 -9.73 72.71
C GLY A 231 -20.08 -10.72 73.83
N LEU A 232 -19.11 -10.96 74.71
CA LEU A 232 -19.29 -11.54 76.03
C LEU A 232 -18.30 -10.89 77.00
N ASP A 233 -18.91 -10.46 78.11
CA ASP A 233 -18.42 -9.97 79.41
C ASP A 233 -17.89 -8.53 79.54
#